data_AF-A0A444Y027-F1
#
_entry.id   AF-A0A444Y027-F1
#
_cell.length_a   1.000
_cell.length_b   1.000
_cell.length_c   1.000
_cell.angle_alpha   90.00
_cell.angle_beta   90.00
_cell.angle_gamma   90.00
#
_symmetry.space_group_name_H-M   'P 1'
#
loop_
_entity.id
_entity.type
_entity.pdbx_description
1 polymer ?
#
loop_
_entity_poly.entity_id
_entity_poly.type
_entity_poly.pdbx_seq_one_letter_code
_entity_poly.pdbx_strand_id
1 'polypeptide(L)' 'MELLVQVSFQVADALDQPFSDGQFDLVWSMESGEHMPDKAKFVSELARVAAPGATIIIVTWCHRDLDPDEESLKP' A
#
# COMPACT_ATOMS: atom_id res chain seq x y z
N MET A 1 25.62 7.57 22.48
CA MET A 1 24.49 7.84 21.59
C MET A 1 24.02 6.49 21.08
N GLU A 2 23.14 5.83 21.85
CA GLU A 2 22.55 4.55 21.44
C GLU A 2 21.43 4.85 20.44
N LEU A 3 21.49 4.21 19.27
CA LEU A 3 20.36 4.16 18.36
C LEU A 3 19.34 3.20 18.99
N LEU A 4 18.29 3.75 19.60
CA LEU A 4 17.15 2.96 20.03
C LEU A 4 16.45 2.41 18.79
N VAL A 5 16.39 1.08 18.67
CA VAL A 5 15.63 0.42 17.61
C VAL A 5 14.14 0.66 17.87
N GLN A 6 13.51 1.52 17.04
CA GLN A 6 12.08 1.79 17.09
C GLN A 6 11.38 1.04 15.95
N VAL A 7 11.27 -0.28 16.07
CA VAL A 7 10.60 -1.13 15.07
C VAL A 7 9.71 -2.13 15.78
N SER A 8 8.47 -2.27 15.30
CA SER A 8 7.55 -3.35 15.65
C SER A 8 7.16 -4.10 14.38
N PHE A 9 6.85 -5.40 14.53
CA PHE A 9 6.42 -6.25 13.43
C PHE A 9 5.03 -6.79 13.75
N GLN A 10 4.14 -6.76 12.76
CA GLN A 10 2.77 -7.24 12.87
C GLN A 10 2.43 -8.03 11.61
N VAL A 11 1.91 -9.24 11.78
CA VAL A 11 1.26 -9.99 10.70
C VAL A 11 -0.19 -9.52 10.62
N ALA A 12 -0.62 -9.07 9.44
CA ALA A 12 -1.95 -8.52 9.21
C ALA A 12 -2.43 -8.79 7.78
N ASP A 13 -3.75 -8.73 7.58
CA ASP A 13 -4.33 -8.58 6.24
C ASP A 13 -4.23 -7.10 5.83
N ALA A 14 -3.62 -6.82 4.68
CA ALA A 14 -3.51 -5.45 4.17
C ALA A 14 -4.88 -4.84 3.80
N LEU A 15 -5.90 -5.69 3.60
CA LEU A 15 -7.28 -5.30 3.36
C LEU A 15 -8.10 -5.12 4.64
N ASP A 16 -7.54 -5.38 5.83
CA ASP A 16 -8.19 -5.23 7.13
C ASP A 16 -7.12 -5.00 8.22
N GLN A 17 -6.51 -3.81 8.22
CA GLN A 17 -5.33 -3.56 9.05
C GLN A 17 -5.70 -3.33 10.51
N PRO A 18 -4.99 -3.94 11.48
CA PRO A 18 -5.26 -3.83 12.91
C PRO A 18 -4.74 -2.51 13.51
N PHE A 19 -4.94 -1.40 12.81
CA PHE A 19 -4.52 -0.07 13.18
C PHE A 19 -5.72 0.87 13.26
N SER A 20 -5.62 1.88 14.10
CA SER A 20 -6.66 2.91 14.23
C SER A 20 -6.65 3.84 13.02
N ASP A 21 -7.78 4.49 12.78
CA ASP A 21 -7.90 5.53 11.77
C ASP A 21 -6.94 6.68 12.10
N GLY A 22 -6.28 7.23 11.08
CA GLY A 22 -5.42 8.40 11.22
C GLY A 22 -4.17 8.20 12.08
N GLN A 23 -3.70 6.95 12.24
CA GLN A 23 -2.62 6.61 13.16
C GLN A 23 -1.21 7.01 12.68
N PHE A 24 -0.96 7.05 11.37
CA PHE A 24 0.40 7.20 10.83
C PHE A 24 0.59 8.46 9.99
N ASP A 25 1.67 9.21 10.25
CA ASP A 25 2.07 10.38 9.45
C ASP A 25 2.69 10.01 8.09
N LEU A 26 3.14 8.76 7.94
CA LEU A 26 3.67 8.17 6.72
C LEU A 26 3.19 6.71 6.60
N VAL A 27 2.63 6.37 5.45
CA VAL A 27 2.29 4.98 5.08
C VAL A 27 3.10 4.60 3.85
N TRP A 28 3.78 3.46 3.89
CA TRP A 28 4.60 2.97 2.78
C TRP A 28 4.25 1.52 2.44
N SER A 29 3.75 1.31 1.23
CA SER A 29 3.64 0.00 0.59
C SER A 29 4.76 -0.15 -0.44
N MET A 30 5.58 -1.19 -0.28
CA MET A 30 6.71 -1.48 -1.16
C MET A 30 6.53 -2.84 -1.80
N GLU A 31 6.37 -2.86 -3.12
CA GLU A 31 6.28 -4.04 -3.99
C GLU A 31 5.29 -5.08 -3.47
N SER A 32 4.08 -4.62 -3.11
CA SER A 32 3.03 -5.50 -2.59
C SER A 32 1.63 -5.22 -3.12
N GLY A 33 1.35 -4.01 -3.62
CA GLY A 33 0.02 -3.61 -4.09
C GLY A 33 -0.52 -4.47 -5.23
N GLU A 34 0.36 -5.00 -6.09
CA GLU A 34 0.04 -5.82 -7.25
C GLU A 34 -0.64 -7.14 -6.86
N HIS A 35 -0.35 -7.66 -5.67
CA HIS A 35 -0.92 -8.90 -5.15
C HIS A 35 -2.33 -8.73 -4.56
N MET A 36 -2.76 -7.49 -4.30
CA MET A 36 -4.05 -7.24 -3.64
C MET A 36 -5.22 -7.54 -4.60
N PRO A 37 -6.11 -8.49 -4.27
CA PRO A 37 -7.22 -8.85 -5.15
C PRO A 37 -8.25 -7.72 -5.27
N ASP A 38 -8.43 -6.92 -4.21
CA ASP A 38 -9.26 -5.73 -4.20
C ASP A 38 -8.38 -4.48 -4.01
N LYS A 39 -8.04 -3.84 -5.14
CA LYS A 39 -7.20 -2.64 -5.17
C LYS A 39 -7.87 -1.44 -4.50
N ALA A 40 -9.19 -1.32 -4.63
CA ALA A 40 -9.93 -0.19 -4.06
C ALA A 40 -9.96 -0.28 -2.53
N LYS A 41 -10.24 -1.48 -1.99
CA LYS A 41 -10.20 -1.72 -0.55
C LYS A 41 -8.79 -1.53 0.00
N PHE A 42 -7.77 -2.03 -0.69
CA PHE A 42 -6.37 -1.82 -0.32
C PHE A 42 -6.01 -0.33 -0.19
N VAL A 43 -6.26 0.47 -1.23
CA VAL A 43 -5.96 1.92 -1.19
C VAL A 43 -6.79 2.62 -0.11
N SER A 44 -8.03 2.20 0.11
CA SER A 44 -8.90 2.74 1.16
C SER A 44 -8.33 2.45 2.57
N GLU A 45 -7.79 1.26 2.81
CA GLU A 45 -7.15 0.93 4.09
C GLU A 45 -5.87 1.74 4.33
N LEU A 46 -5.03 1.91 3.29
CA LEU A 46 -3.86 2.79 3.39
C LEU A 46 -4.25 4.23 3.75
N ALA A 47 -5.31 4.75 3.13
CA ALA A 47 -5.84 6.08 3.42
C ALA A 47 -6.47 6.17 4.81
N ARG A 48 -7.17 5.12 5.27
CA ARG A 48 -7.81 5.08 6.59
C ARG A 48 -6.78 5.20 7.72
N VAL A 49 -5.69 4.45 7.65
CA VAL A 49 -4.66 4.45 8.71
C VAL A 49 -3.73 5.67 8.63
N ALA A 50 -3.73 6.39 7.51
CA ALA A 50 -2.96 7.62 7.34
C ALA A 50 -3.63 8.81 8.06
N ALA A 51 -2.86 9.55 8.85
CA ALA A 51 -3.32 10.78 9.51
C ALA A 51 -3.75 11.85 8.48
N PRO A 52 -4.64 12.79 8.84
CA PRO A 52 -4.94 13.93 7.97
C PRO A 52 -3.67 14.69 7.57
N GLY A 53 -3.37 14.76 6.27
CA GLY A 53 -2.16 15.39 5.73
C GLY A 53 -0.92 14.49 5.68
N ALA A 54 -1.04 13.22 6.09
CA ALA A 54 0.03 12.23 5.97
C ALA A 54 0.43 11.96 4.51
N THR A 55 1.64 11.45 4.33
CA THR A 55 2.13 11.00 3.02
C THR A 55 1.88 9.51 2.85
N ILE A 56 1.42 9.11 1.66
CA ILE A 56 1.29 7.69 1.28
C ILE A 56 2.21 7.45 0.09
N ILE A 57 3.12 6.48 0.24
CA ILE A 57 4.03 6.03 -0.83
C ILE A 57 3.60 4.63 -1.22
N ILE A 58 3.32 4.44 -2.51
CA ILE A 58 3.00 3.14 -3.10
C ILE A 58 4.03 2.87 -4.19
N VAL A 59 4.84 1.85 -3.98
CA VAL A 59 5.74 1.29 -5.00
C VAL A 59 5.16 -0.05 -5.36
N THR A 60 4.71 -0.23 -6.60
CA THR A 60 4.02 -1.45 -7.03
C THR A 60 4.20 -1.64 -8.53
N TRP A 61 4.12 -2.89 -8.97
CA TRP A 61 4.12 -3.21 -10.39
C TRP A 61 2.73 -2.93 -10.97
N CYS A 62 2.67 -2.00 -11.91
CA CYS A 62 1.46 -1.71 -12.67
C CYS A 62 1.63 -2.20 -14.11
N HIS A 63 0.55 -2.73 -14.67
CA HIS A 63 0.41 -2.79 -16.12
C HIS A 63 -0.71 -1.85 -16.55
N ARG A 64 -0.62 -1.33 -17.76
CA ARG A 64 -1.78 -0.71 -18.40
C ARG A 64 -2.75 -1.79 -18.86
N ASP A 65 -3.99 -1.39 -19.07
CA ASP A 65 -4.92 -2.24 -19.82
C ASP A 65 -4.45 -2.34 -21.28
N LEU A 66 -4.73 -3.49 -21.90
CA LEU A 66 -4.52 -3.70 -23.32
C LEU A 66 -5.66 -3.03 -24.09
N ASP A 67 -5.32 -2.41 -25.23
CA ASP A 67 -6.34 -2.00 -26.17
C ASP A 67 -7.04 -3.24 -26.76
N PRO A 68 -8.28 -3.14 -27.27
CA PRO A 68 -9.04 -4.30 -27.73
C PRO A 68 -8.35 -5.14 -28.82
N ASP A 69 -7.40 -4.56 -29.56
CA ASP A 69 -6.62 -5.19 -30.62
C ASP A 69 -5.22 -5.66 -30.18
N GLU A 70 -4.88 -5.51 -28.90
CA GLU A 70 -3.59 -5.96 -28.34
C GLU A 70 -3.71 -7.30 -27.62
N GLU A 71 -2.87 -8.28 -27.99
CA GLU A 71 -2.83 -9.60 -27.35
C GLU A 71 -1.81 -9.69 -26.20
N SER A 72 -0.85 -8.76 -26.12
CA SER A 72 0.17 -8.73 -25.07
C SER A 72 0.77 -7.35 -24.84
N LEU A 73 1.32 -7.13 -23.64
CA LEU A 73 2.08 -5.93 -23.31
C LEU A 73 3.39 -5.94 -24.10
N LYS A 74 3.66 -4.87 -24.86
CA LYS A 74 4.94 -4.66 -25.53
C LYS A 74 5.93 -3.98 -24.59
N PRO A 75 7.22 -4.39 -24.56
CA PRO A 75 8.27 -3.74 -23.79
C PRO A 75 8.49 -2.27 -24.16
#